data_AF-A0A822HMW7-F1
#
_entry.id   AF-A0A822HMW7-F1
#
_cell.length_a   1.000
_cell.length_b   1.000
_cell.length_c   1.000
_cell.angle_alpha   90.00
_cell.angle_beta   90.00
_cell.angle_gamma   90.00
#
_symmetry.space_group_name_H-M   'P 1'
#
loop_
_entity.id
_entity.type
_entity.pdbx_description
1 polymer ?
#
loop_
_entity_poly.entity_id
_entity_poly.type
_entity_poly.pdbx_seq_one_letter_code
_entity_poly.pdbx_strand_id
1 'polypeptide(L)'
;MKQISSFLSEISDQFKTVVVDAIKSLCQKFPRKHTVLMTFLANMLREEGGYEYKKAIVNTIISIVEENPEAKEAGLAHLCEFIE
;
A
#
# COMPACT_ATOMS: atom_id res chain seq x y z
N MET A 1 -5.66 11.28 -7.50
CA MET A 1 -5.04 10.76 -6.27
C MET A 1 -5.12 11.72 -5.09
N LYS A 2 -4.83 13.02 -5.23
CA LYS A 2 -4.89 14.01 -4.12
C LYS A 2 -6.21 14.04 -3.32
N GLN A 3 -7.35 13.87 -3.99
CA GLN A 3 -8.67 13.91 -3.33
C GLN A 3 -8.91 12.69 -2.41
N ILE A 4 -8.33 11.54 -2.74
CA ILE A 4 -8.46 10.31 -1.94
C ILE A 4 -7.56 10.39 -0.71
N SER A 5 -6.34 10.92 -0.85
CA SER A 5 -5.41 11.11 0.26
C SER A 5 -5.96 12.05 1.35
N SER A 6 -6.60 13.16 0.96
CA SER A 6 -7.24 14.07 1.92
C SER A 6 -8.41 13.44 2.69
N PHE A 7 -9.14 12.51 2.08
CA PHE A 7 -10.22 11.80 2.75
C PHE A 7 -9.68 10.74 3.72
N LEU A 8 -8.57 10.07 3.35
CA LEU A 8 -7.91 9.06 4.17
C LEU A 8 -7.36 9.65 5.49
N SER A 9 -6.94 10.91 5.54
CA SER A 9 -6.45 11.54 6.77
C SER A 9 -7.54 11.81 7.82
N GLU A 10 -8.81 11.89 7.42
CA GLU A 10 -9.93 12.28 8.29
C GLU A 10 -10.76 11.10 8.84
N ILE A 11 -10.39 9.86 8.50
CA ILE A 11 -11.17 8.66 8.80
C ILE A 11 -10.43 7.68 9.71
N SER A 12 -11.19 6.82 10.41
CA SER A 12 -10.61 5.84 11.32
C SER A 12 -9.70 4.85 10.58
N ASP A 13 -8.67 4.37 11.28
CA ASP A 13 -7.75 3.37 10.74
C ASP A 13 -8.48 2.12 10.23
N GLN A 14 -9.62 1.78 10.84
CA GLN A 14 -10.47 0.68 10.40
C GLN A 14 -10.96 0.85 8.95
N PHE A 15 -11.31 2.06 8.55
CA PHE A 15 -11.69 2.33 7.16
C PHE A 15 -10.47 2.37 6.23
N LYS A 16 -9.33 2.91 6.70
CA LYS A 16 -8.09 2.90 5.92
C LYS A 16 -7.66 1.47 5.58
N THR A 17 -7.84 0.52 6.50
CA THR A 17 -7.58 -0.91 6.24
C THR A 17 -8.45 -1.46 5.11
N VAL A 18 -9.73 -1.09 5.03
CA VAL A 18 -10.62 -1.47 3.92
C VAL A 18 -10.11 -0.92 2.58
N VAL A 19 -9.55 0.30 2.58
CA VAL A 19 -8.95 0.88 1.37
C VAL A 19 -7.70 0.10 0.96
N VAL A 20 -6.86 -0.33 1.90
CA VAL A 20 -5.69 -1.16 1.63
C VAL A 20 -6.10 -2.49 0.97
N ASP A 21 -7.14 -3.15 1.48
CA ASP A 21 -7.68 -4.38 0.89
C ASP A 21 -8.19 -4.16 -0.55
N ALA A 22 -8.87 -3.03 -0.80
CA ALA A 22 -9.32 -2.68 -2.15
C ALA A 22 -8.15 -2.44 -3.11
N ILE A 23 -7.07 -1.80 -2.65
CA ILE A 23 -5.84 -1.62 -3.45
C ILE A 23 -5.18 -2.96 -3.76
N LYS A 24 -5.14 -3.89 -2.80
CA LYS A 24 -4.65 -5.26 -3.04
C LYS A 24 -5.42 -5.92 -4.18
N SER A 25 -6.75 -5.93 -4.11
CA SER A 25 -7.60 -6.47 -5.18
C SER A 25 -7.37 -5.77 -6.52
N LEU A 26 -7.09 -4.46 -6.51
CA LEU A 26 -6.80 -3.71 -7.71
C LEU A 26 -5.44 -4.10 -8.34
N CYS A 27 -4.42 -4.33 -7.52
CA CYS A 27 -3.12 -4.86 -7.96
C CYS A 27 -3.26 -6.23 -8.61
N GLN A 28 -4.04 -7.12 -8.01
CA GLN A 28 -4.31 -8.46 -8.56
C GLN A 28 -5.05 -8.37 -9.90
N LYS A 29 -6.01 -7.45 -10.02
CA LYS A 29 -6.77 -7.25 -11.27
C LYS A 29 -5.96 -6.57 -12.37
N PHE A 30 -5.01 -5.72 -12.00
CA PHE A 30 -4.20 -4.92 -12.94
C PHE A 30 -2.69 -5.02 -12.61
N PRO A 31 -2.07 -6.20 -12.80
CA PRO A 31 -0.69 -6.44 -12.36
C PRO A 31 0.32 -5.47 -12.98
N ARG A 32 0.11 -5.04 -14.24
CA ARG A 32 0.96 -4.05 -14.92
C ARG A 32 0.88 -2.62 -14.35
N LYS A 33 -0.07 -2.35 -13.45
CA LYS A 33 -0.19 -1.07 -12.74
C LYS A 33 0.52 -1.08 -11.39
N HIS A 34 1.25 -2.17 -11.06
CA HIS A 34 1.93 -2.35 -9.78
C HIS A 34 2.77 -1.13 -9.37
N THR A 35 3.52 -0.51 -10.28
CA THR A 35 4.38 0.63 -9.96
C THR A 35 3.61 1.78 -9.29
N VAL A 36 2.50 2.21 -9.89
CA VAL A 36 1.68 3.32 -9.37
C VAL A 36 1.00 2.94 -8.05
N LEU A 37 0.49 1.70 -7.96
CA LEU A 37 -0.20 1.22 -6.77
C LEU A 37 0.77 1.00 -5.59
N MET A 38 2.00 0.56 -5.86
CA MET A 38 3.05 0.39 -4.86
C MET A 38 3.49 1.72 -4.29
N THR A 39 3.70 2.74 -5.14
CA THR A 39 4.00 4.10 -4.67
C THR A 39 2.87 4.66 -3.81
N PHE A 40 1.61 4.37 -4.15
CA PHE A 40 0.47 4.78 -3.33
C PHE A 40 0.49 4.13 -1.94
N LEU A 41 0.68 2.81 -1.87
CA LEU A 41 0.83 2.07 -0.60
C LEU A 41 2.03 2.56 0.22
N ALA A 42 3.17 2.82 -0.42
CA ALA A 42 4.37 3.32 0.25
C ALA A 42 4.14 4.71 0.87
N ASN A 43 3.44 5.61 0.16
CA ASN A 43 3.07 6.90 0.72
C ASN A 43 2.11 6.76 1.92
N MET A 44 1.10 5.89 1.80
CA MET A 44 0.20 5.57 2.93
C MET A 44 0.97 4.99 4.14
N LEU A 45 2.04 4.23 3.90
CA LEU A 45 2.90 3.68 4.95
C LEU A 45 3.72 4.76 5.67
N ARG A 46 4.05 5.88 5.02
CA ARG A 46 4.78 7.00 5.65
C ARG A 46 3.92 7.98 6.45
N GLU A 47 2.62 8.04 6.17
CA GLU A 47 1.69 8.94 6.88
C GLU A 47 1.45 8.52 8.35
N GLU A 48 0.77 9.31 9.18
CA GLU A 48 0.40 8.84 10.52
C GLU A 48 -0.68 7.75 10.47
N GLY A 49 -0.59 6.78 11.39
CA GLY A 49 -1.59 5.75 11.56
C GLY A 49 -1.19 4.69 12.58
N GLY A 50 -2.18 3.96 13.08
CA GLY A 50 -2.01 2.90 14.07
C GLY A 50 -1.39 1.63 13.51
N TYR A 51 -0.94 0.78 14.43
CA TYR A 51 -0.19 -0.44 14.13
C TYR A 51 -0.91 -1.39 13.15
N GLU A 52 -2.19 -1.70 13.38
CA GLU A 52 -2.92 -2.66 12.53
C GLU A 52 -3.08 -2.14 11.09
N TYR A 53 -3.28 -0.83 10.92
CA TYR A 53 -3.33 -0.21 9.60
C TYR A 53 -1.97 -0.30 8.89
N LYS A 54 -0.88 0.05 9.58
CA LYS A 54 0.49 -0.04 9.02
C LYS A 54 0.84 -1.47 8.65
N LYS A 55 0.53 -2.42 9.53
CA LYS A 55 0.71 -3.86 9.31
C LYS A 55 -0.07 -4.34 8.09
N ALA A 56 -1.30 -3.89 7.89
CA ALA A 56 -2.10 -4.23 6.72
C ALA A 56 -1.44 -3.74 5.41
N ILE A 57 -0.87 -2.54 5.39
CA ILE A 57 -0.14 -2.02 4.22
C ILE A 57 1.08 -2.88 3.91
N VAL A 58 1.91 -3.16 4.92
CA VAL A 58 3.13 -3.98 4.74
C VAL A 58 2.78 -5.37 4.23
N ASN A 59 1.79 -6.04 4.84
CA ASN A 59 1.31 -7.34 4.38
C ASN A 59 0.80 -7.30 2.95
N THR A 60 0.16 -6.20 2.56
CA THR A 60 -0.31 -6.01 1.18
C THR A 60 0.84 -5.86 0.20
N ILE A 61 1.87 -5.07 0.53
CA ILE A 61 3.08 -4.93 -0.31
C ILE A 61 3.77 -6.29 -0.48
N ILE A 62 3.94 -7.05 0.61
CA ILE A 62 4.54 -8.40 0.58
C ILE A 62 3.73 -9.33 -0.35
N SER A 63 2.41 -9.38 -0.18
CA SER A 63 1.53 -10.20 -1.02
C SER A 63 1.62 -9.83 -2.51
N ILE A 64 1.72 -8.53 -2.83
CA ILE A 64 1.89 -8.09 -4.23
C ILE A 64 3.24 -8.54 -4.79
N VAL A 65 4.31 -8.44 -4.00
CA VAL A 65 5.67 -8.87 -4.40
C VAL A 65 5.74 -10.39 -4.61
N GLU A 66 5.05 -11.17 -3.79
CA GLU A 66 4.99 -12.63 -3.91
C GLU A 66 4.18 -13.07 -5.15
N GLU A 67 3.10 -12.35 -5.46
CA GLU A 67 2.18 -12.69 -6.56
C GLU A 67 2.63 -12.12 -7.91
N ASN A 68 3.46 -11.06 -7.93
CA ASN A 68 3.91 -10.40 -9.15
C ASN A 68 5.45 -10.20 -9.16
N PRO A 69 6.20 -11.02 -9.91
CA PRO A 69 7.66 -10.89 -10.03
C PRO A 69 8.15 -9.52 -10.52
N GLU A 70 7.40 -8.85 -11.40
CA GLU A 70 7.74 -7.51 -11.91
C GLU A 70 7.64 -6.44 -10.81
N ALA A 71 6.86 -6.70 -9.76
CA ALA A 71 6.67 -5.78 -8.64
C ALA A 71 7.76 -5.91 -7.56
N LYS A 72 8.62 -6.94 -7.64
CA LYS A 72 9.56 -7.32 -6.59
C LYS A 72 10.57 -6.22 -6.27
N GLU A 73 11.22 -5.66 -7.28
CA GLU A 73 12.22 -4.61 -7.09
C GLU A 73 11.62 -3.36 -6.42
N ALA A 74 10.51 -2.86 -6.98
CA ALA A 74 9.83 -1.67 -6.47
C ALA A 74 9.26 -1.88 -5.05
N GLY A 75 8.67 -3.06 -4.78
CA GLY A 75 8.11 -3.37 -3.48
C GLY A 75 9.17 -3.48 -2.38
N LEU A 76 10.29 -4.16 -2.66
CA LEU A 76 11.40 -4.27 -1.72
C LEU A 76 12.07 -2.93 -1.46
N ALA A 77 12.27 -2.10 -2.50
CA ALA A 77 12.85 -0.77 -2.33
C ALA A 77 12.03 0.10 -1.36
N HIS A 78 10.69 0.12 -1.51
CA HIS A 78 9.81 0.86 -0.61
C HIS A 78 9.80 0.34 0.83
N LEU A 79 9.90 -0.98 1.02
CA LEU A 79 9.99 -1.58 2.36
C LEU A 79 11.33 -1.25 3.03
N CYS A 80 12.43 -1.28 2.28
CA CYS A 80 13.75 -0.91 2.79
C CYS A 80 13.81 0.56 3.23
N GLU A 81 13.24 1.48 2.45
CA GLU A 81 13.20 2.91 2.79
C GLU A 81 12.40 3.18 4.08
N PHE A 82 11.52 2.26 4.51
CA PHE A 82 10.74 2.43 5.74
C PHE A 82 11.43 1.90 7.00
N ILE A 83 12.43 1.02 6.86
CA ILE A 83 13.19 0.48 8.00
C ILE A 83 14.49 1.26 8.28
N GLU A 84 14.89 2.14 7.35
CA GLU A 84 15.95 3.14 7.54
C GLU A 84 15.48 4.31 8.41
#